data_AF-A0A0S4M0U8-F1
#
_entry.id   AF-A0A0S4M0U8-F1
#
_cell.length_a   1.000
_cell.length_b   1.000
_cell.length_c   1.000
_cell.angle_alpha   90.00
_cell.angle_beta   90.00
_cell.angle_gamma   90.00
#
_symmetry.space_group_name_H-M   'P 1'
#
loop_
_entity.id
_entity.type
_entity.pdbx_description
1 polymer ?
#
loop_
_entity_poly.entity_id
_entity_poly.type
_entity_poly.pdbx_seq_one_letter_code
_entity_poly.pdbx_strand_id
1 'polypeptide(L)' 'MRASELREKTEEELREELESLFKLLLSLNMKKALGYSGSLDVRTVRCDIARVKLVLSERGISV' A
#
# COMPACT_ATOMS: atom_id res chain seq x y z
N MET A 1 1.35 -1.20 7.99
CA MET A 1 0.49 -0.08 8.46
C MET A 1 -0.53 -0.53 9.53
N ARG A 2 -0.81 0.27 10.58
CA ARG A 2 -1.91 0.04 11.53
C ARG A 2 -3.18 0.77 11.07
N ALA A 3 -4.34 0.12 11.18
CA ALA A 3 -5.61 0.62 10.68
C ALA A 3 -6.10 1.91 11.38
N SER A 4 -5.60 2.20 12.59
CA SER A 4 -5.95 3.41 13.33
C SER A 4 -5.38 4.68 12.68
N GLU A 5 -4.13 4.64 12.22
CA GLU A 5 -3.45 5.77 11.57
C GLU A 5 -4.03 6.07 10.16
N LEU A 6 -4.59 5.05 9.50
CA LEU A 6 -5.25 5.19 8.20
C LEU A 6 -6.64 5.82 8.30
N ARG A 7 -7.31 5.73 9.45
CA ARG A 7 -8.62 6.34 9.69
C ARG A 7 -8.54 7.82 10.06
N GLU A 8 -7.39 8.30 10.54
CA GLU A 8 -7.18 9.71 10.90
C GLU A 8 -6.75 10.57 9.71
N LYS A 9 -6.15 9.97 8.67
CA LYS A 9 -5.68 10.67 7.47
C LYS A 9 -6.80 11.11 6.55
N THR A 10 -6.62 12.23 5.86
CA THR A 10 -7.56 12.74 4.86
C THR A 10 -7.54 11.89 3.58
N GLU A 11 -8.57 12.04 2.74
CA GLU A 11 -8.71 11.26 1.50
C GLU A 11 -7.55 11.48 0.51
N GLU A 12 -7.01 12.70 0.48
CA GLU A 12 -5.89 13.09 -0.36
C GLU A 12 -4.59 12.41 0.11
N GLU A 13 -4.34 12.38 1.42
CA GLU A 13 -3.19 11.69 2.02
C GLU A 13 -3.26 10.17 1.78
N LEU A 14 -4.45 9.57 1.81
CA LEU A 14 -4.63 8.14 1.50
C LEU A 14 -4.34 7.80 0.04
N ARG A 15 -4.65 8.71 -0.89
CA ARG A 15 -4.33 8.56 -2.32
C ARG A 15 -2.84 8.70 -2.58
N GLU A 16 -2.18 9.67 -1.94
CA GLU A 16 -0.73 9.82 -2.02
C GLU A 16 0.00 8.62 -1.40
N GLU A 17 -0.48 8.09 -0.27
CA GLU A 17 0.04 6.86 0.31
C GLU A 17 -0.13 5.67 -0.62
N LEU A 18 -1.28 5.54 -1.30
CA LEU A 18 -1.48 4.50 -2.31
C LEU A 18 -0.43 4.57 -3.43
N GLU A 19 -0.18 5.76 -3.99
CA GLU A 19 0.85 5.92 -5.00
C GLU A 19 2.23 5.55 -4.49
N SER A 20 2.57 5.96 -3.26
CA SER A 20 3.85 5.63 -2.63
C SER A 20 4.02 4.11 -2.48
N LEU A 21 2.97 3.40 -2.06
CA LEU A 21 2.95 1.95 -1.89
C LEU A 21 3.04 1.23 -3.24
N PHE A 22 2.43 1.76 -4.30
CA PHE A 22 2.56 1.22 -5.65
C PHE A 22 3.99 1.36 -6.19
N LYS A 23 4.63 2.52 -5.99
CA LYS A 23 6.04 2.75 -6.36
C LYS A 23 6.96 1.78 -5.61
N LEU A 24 6.72 1.59 -4.30
CA LEU A 24 7.43 0.59 -3.50
C LEU A 24 7.22 -0.83 -4.03
N LEU A 25 5.99 -1.23 -4.35
CA LEU A 25 5.68 -2.54 -4.90
C LEU A 25 6.39 -2.77 -6.25
N LEU A 26 6.42 -1.76 -7.12
CA LEU A 26 7.13 -1.83 -8.39
C LEU A 26 8.64 -2.04 -8.17
N SER A 27 9.25 -1.26 -7.28
CA SER A 27 10.66 -1.40 -6.94
C SER A 27 11.00 -2.79 -6.39
N LEU A 28 10.11 -3.37 -5.58
CA LEU A 28 10.27 -4.72 -5.03
C LEU A 28 10.11 -5.81 -6.10
N ASN A 29 9.15 -5.66 -7.01
CA ASN A 29 9.00 -6.58 -8.13
C ASN A 29 10.22 -6.54 -9.07
N MET A 30 10.79 -5.35 -9.31
CA MET A 30 12.03 -5.20 -10.08
C MET A 30 13.20 -5.89 -9.38
N LYS A 31 13.37 -5.69 -8.06
CA LYS A 31 14.41 -6.38 -7.27
C LYS A 31 14.24 -7.91 -7.32
N LYS A 32 13.00 -8.40 -7.24
CA LYS A 32 12.68 -9.83 -7.38
C LYS A 32 13.00 -10.37 -8.77
N ALA A 33 12.68 -9.62 -9.83
CA ALA A 33 12.97 -10.00 -11.21
C ALA A 33 14.48 -10.05 -11.49
N LEU A 34 15.26 -9.19 -10.82
CA LEU A 34 16.73 -9.15 -10.90
C LEU A 34 17.42 -10.27 -10.08
N GLY A 35 16.67 -11.16 -9.43
CA GLY A 35 17.22 -12.29 -8.69
C GLY A 35 17.81 -11.93 -7.32
N TYR A 36 17.65 -10.68 -6.86
CA TYR A 36 18.02 -10.31 -5.49
C TYR A 36 16.98 -10.89 -4.52
N SER A 37 17.37 -11.92 -3.76
CA SER A 37 16.58 -12.61 -2.74
C SER A 37 16.48 -11.81 -1.42
N GLY A 38 16.29 -10.50 -1.53
CA GLY A 38 15.97 -9.68 -0.36
C GLY A 38 14.58 -10.07 0.15
N SER A 39 14.53 -10.68 1.34
CA SER A 39 13.35 -11.14 2.08
C SER A 39 12.39 -10.02 2.52
N LEU A 40 12.24 -8.93 1.75
CA LEU A 40 11.17 -7.98 1.99
C LEU A 40 9.87 -8.58 1.46
N ASP A 41 8.94 -8.81 2.39
CA ASP A 41 7.63 -9.37 2.10
C ASP A 41 6.83 -8.44 1.17
N VAL A 42 6.90 -8.70 -0.13
CA VAL A 42 5.96 -8.19 -1.14
C VAL A 42 4.52 -8.38 -0.66
N ARG A 43 4.27 -9.44 0.12
CA ARG A 43 3.01 -9.73 0.79
C ARG A 43 2.58 -8.61 1.75
N THR A 44 3.50 -8.08 2.56
CA THR A 44 3.20 -7.01 3.52
C THR A 44 2.77 -5.73 2.80
N VAL A 45 3.48 -5.34 1.73
CA VAL A 45 3.11 -4.17 0.91
C VAL A 45 1.75 -4.37 0.25
N ARG A 46 1.46 -5.58 -0.27
CA ARG A 46 0.12 -5.90 -0.82
C ARG A 46 -0.98 -5.84 0.24
N CYS A 47 -0.71 -6.32 1.45
CA CYS A 47 -1.66 -6.23 2.56
C CYS A 47 -1.90 -4.78 3.00
N ASP A 48 -0.87 -3.94 3.00
CA ASP A 48 -1.00 -2.51 3.31
C ASP A 48 -1.83 -1.79 2.24
N ILE A 49 -1.61 -2.06 0.94
CA ILE A 49 -2.46 -1.54 -0.15
C ILE A 49 -3.93 -1.97 0.03
N ALA A 50 -4.17 -3.24 0.37
CA ALA A 50 -5.52 -3.76 0.59
C ALA A 50 -6.21 -3.08 1.79
N ARG A 51 -5.47 -2.78 2.86
CA ARG A 51 -5.98 -2.04 4.02
C ARG A 51 -6.36 -0.60 3.66
N VAL A 52 -5.53 0.10 2.89
CA VAL A 52 -5.85 1.46 2.44
C VAL A 52 -7.11 1.47 1.58
N LYS A 53 -7.22 0.53 0.63
CA LYS A 53 -8.43 0.37 -0.20
C LYS A 53 -9.68 0.05 0.62
N LEU A 54 -9.55 -0.76 1.67
CA LEU A 54 -10.65 -1.06 2.58
C LEU A 54 -11.13 0.19 3.33
N VAL A 55 -10.21 1.00 3.86
CA VAL A 55 -10.58 2.25 4.55
C VAL A 55 -11.26 3.24 3.60
N LEU A 56 -10.78 3.36 2.35
CA LEU A 56 -11.44 4.18 1.33
C LEU A 56 -12.85 3.68 1.01
N SER A 57 -13.04 2.36 0.93
CA SER A 57 -14.35 1.74 0.72
C SER A 57 -15.28 1.92 1.94
N GLU A 58 -14.77 1.82 3.17
CA GLU A 58 -15.52 2.11 4.41
C GLU A 58 -16.01 3.57 4.47
N ARG A 59 -15.27 4.50 3.86
CA ARG A 59 -15.66 5.92 3.73
C ARG A 59 -16.67 6.19 2.61
N GLY A 60 -17.12 5.16 1.88
CA GLY A 60 -18.09 5.30 0.80
C GLY A 60 -17.51 5.81 -0.53
N ILE A 61 -16.19 5.90 -0.63
CA ILE A 61 -15.49 6.31 -1.85
C ILE A 61 -15.21 5.02 -2.62
N SER A 62 -16.10 4.68 -3.56
CA SER A 62 -15.85 3.58 -4.49
C SER A 62 -14.73 4.00 -5.45
N VAL A 63 -13.55 3.39 -5.33
CA VAL A 63 -12.40 3.54 -6.25
C VAL A 63 -12.29 2.31 -7.14
#